data_AF-A0A315V6R7-F1
#
_entry.id   AF-A0A315V6R7-F1
#
_cell.length_a   1.000
_cell.length_b   1.000
_cell.length_c   1.000
_cell.angle_alpha   90.00
_cell.angle_beta   90.00
_cell.angle_gamma   90.00
#
_symmetry.space_group_name_H-M   'P 1'
#
loop_
_entity.id
_entity.type
_entity.pdbx_description
1 polymer ?
#
loop_
_entity_poly.entity_id
_entity_poly.type
_entity_poly.pdbx_seq_one_letter_code
_entity_poly.pdbx_strand_id
1 'polypeptide(L)'
;MPLLNAGQNEEPWLLCAHIHSSVELLNPGCGRDCTQIRSLSPDAPSGVYVIQPKGVNIGFKVYCEMNSDGGWTVFQRRSGGSVSFDRKWAAYKNGFGNLTQDHWLGLRKVFALTRNQSKKWILRVDLWDHEGGTAFAEYKNFRLGNEKTAFKLHVGKYSGDAGDAIRGAYQGIDQNGYGFSTIDRDNDGCSPCLFGDIAESKCSLSEGGGWWYSRCGFASLNGHWHPYGEHIGWASGLHWLTWKPPAPYSAKATRMMIKSIMKAPLIYLGFLLLSCSVQSGVYCEMRPDGGWIVFQRRSGPVVSFARKWDFYKYGFGSLAFDHWLGLERVHLLTKDNYKEWTLRVDLWDHEGGTAYAEYNNFKIGNEATAYKLQVGRYSGNAGVLSVHQGNAILGTYPGDNQNGFGFSTIDHDNDGCSPCIFGDIISAECASTEGGGWWYSRCGSASLNGEWHPTGNHIGWSSGLHWLTWKPPAPYSAKATRMMIKPN
;
A
#
# COMPACT_ATOMS: atom_id res chain seq x y z
N MET A 1 53.71 -7.93 -26.70
CA MET A 1 52.59 -7.97 -25.73
C MET A 1 51.93 -6.62 -25.76
N PRO A 2 50.66 -6.55 -26.21
CA PRO A 2 49.58 -6.38 -25.23
C PRO A 2 48.31 -7.19 -25.57
N LEU A 3 47.51 -7.44 -24.53
CA LEU A 3 46.24 -8.17 -24.53
C LEU A 3 45.04 -7.23 -24.76
N LEU A 4 44.12 -7.67 -25.65
CA LEU A 4 42.63 -7.81 -25.57
C LEU A 4 41.85 -6.89 -24.60
N ASN A 5 40.59 -6.46 -24.78
CA ASN A 5 39.51 -6.46 -25.78
C ASN A 5 38.43 -5.50 -25.20
N ALA A 6 37.81 -4.60 -25.97
CA ALA A 6 36.45 -4.68 -26.57
C ALA A 6 35.22 -4.58 -25.63
N GLY A 7 34.43 -3.50 -25.82
CA GLY A 7 32.96 -3.47 -25.84
C GLY A 7 32.18 -3.22 -24.54
N GLN A 8 31.32 -2.18 -24.51
CA GLN A 8 29.85 -2.29 -24.68
C GLN A 8 29.10 -0.99 -24.28
N ASN A 9 28.10 -0.64 -25.11
CA ASN A 9 27.07 0.38 -24.84
C ASN A 9 26.10 -0.14 -23.78
N GLU A 10 25.74 0.67 -22.78
CA GLU A 10 24.64 0.38 -21.85
C GLU A 10 23.67 1.57 -21.68
N GLU A 11 22.39 1.19 -21.51
CA GLU A 11 21.13 1.96 -21.52
C GLU A 11 20.82 2.76 -20.22
N PRO A 12 19.89 3.75 -20.24
CA PRO A 12 19.76 4.78 -19.18
C PRO A 12 18.96 4.44 -17.90
N TRP A 13 18.80 3.17 -17.51
CA TRP A 13 17.85 2.79 -16.42
C TRP A 13 18.49 2.44 -15.06
N LEU A 14 19.81 2.57 -14.90
CA LEU A 14 20.56 1.99 -13.78
C LEU A 14 20.82 2.88 -12.54
N LEU A 15 20.22 4.06 -12.39
CA LEU A 15 20.53 4.94 -11.25
C LEU A 15 19.51 4.86 -10.11
N CYS A 16 19.61 3.80 -9.30
CA CYS A 16 19.10 3.74 -7.93
C CYS A 16 20.03 2.90 -7.02
N ALA A 17 21.33 3.23 -6.94
CA ALA A 17 22.23 2.70 -5.89
C ALA A 17 23.49 3.56 -5.64
N HIS A 18 23.84 3.68 -4.34
CA HIS A 18 25.07 4.14 -3.66
C HIS A 18 25.49 5.63 -3.78
N ILE A 19 25.89 6.33 -2.69
CA ILE A 19 27.13 6.14 -1.90
C ILE A 19 27.01 6.56 -0.41
N HIS A 20 27.80 5.84 0.43
CA HIS A 20 28.26 5.96 1.83
C HIS A 20 28.08 7.24 2.68
N SER A 21 27.56 7.09 3.91
CA SER A 21 28.27 7.23 5.20
C SER A 21 27.27 7.34 6.39
N SER A 22 27.36 6.41 7.34
CA SER A 22 26.70 6.32 8.67
C SER A 22 25.23 6.77 8.82
N VAL A 23 24.32 5.81 8.63
CA VAL A 23 23.09 5.46 9.39
C VAL A 23 22.19 4.69 8.42
N GLU A 24 22.21 3.37 8.53
CA GLU A 24 21.45 2.46 7.68
C GLU A 24 19.96 2.48 8.03
N LEU A 25 19.13 2.97 7.10
CA LEU A 25 17.75 2.52 6.94
C LEU A 25 17.60 1.97 5.52
N LEU A 26 17.29 0.67 5.48
CA LEU A 26 17.17 -0.22 4.31
C LEU A 26 16.23 0.36 3.23
N ASN A 27 16.59 0.09 1.97
CA ASN A 27 16.01 0.66 0.74
C ASN A 27 14.88 -0.25 0.18
N PRO A 28 13.58 0.10 0.29
CA PRO A 28 12.52 -0.50 -0.52
C PRO A 28 12.44 0.24 -1.86
N GLY A 29 12.40 -0.48 -2.98
CA GLY A 29 12.37 0.09 -4.33
C GLY A 29 11.47 1.33 -4.44
N CYS A 30 11.99 2.41 -5.02
CA CYS A 30 11.40 3.76 -5.01
C CYS A 30 9.90 3.76 -5.34
N GLY A 31 9.04 3.79 -4.31
CA GLY A 31 7.61 3.94 -4.50
C GLY A 31 7.29 5.30 -5.15
N ARG A 32 6.18 5.39 -5.89
CA ARG A 32 5.79 6.66 -6.55
C ARG A 32 5.37 7.74 -5.54
N ASP A 33 4.91 7.32 -4.38
CA ASP A 33 4.54 8.14 -3.22
C ASP A 33 4.47 7.26 -1.97
N CYS A 34 4.28 7.89 -0.81
CA CYS A 34 4.18 7.20 0.48
C CYS A 34 3.01 6.20 0.52
N THR A 35 1.91 6.46 -0.19
CA THR A 35 0.78 5.53 -0.23
C THR A 35 1.19 4.22 -0.90
N GLN A 36 1.92 4.31 -2.02
CA GLN A 36 2.45 3.11 -2.67
C GLN A 36 3.51 2.43 -1.80
N ILE A 37 4.39 3.17 -1.13
CA ILE A 37 5.38 2.57 -0.22
C ILE A 37 4.67 1.76 0.88
N ARG A 38 3.68 2.35 1.56
CA ARG A 38 2.88 1.66 2.59
C ARG A 38 2.12 0.45 2.03
N SER A 39 1.64 0.53 0.80
CA SER A 39 0.97 -0.60 0.14
C SER A 39 1.94 -1.73 -0.21
N LEU A 40 3.19 -1.42 -0.54
CA LEU A 40 4.22 -2.41 -0.89
C LEU A 40 4.87 -3.01 0.36
N SER A 41 4.98 -2.22 1.42
CA SER A 41 5.55 -2.58 2.72
C SER A 41 4.59 -2.11 3.84
N PRO A 42 3.63 -2.96 4.24
CA PRO A 42 2.65 -2.64 5.29
C PRO A 42 3.28 -2.36 6.66
N ASP A 43 4.48 -2.87 6.91
CA ASP A 43 5.23 -2.66 8.16
C ASP A 43 6.26 -1.52 8.05
N ALA A 44 6.29 -0.80 6.92
CA ALA A 44 7.20 0.33 6.74
C ALA A 44 6.99 1.38 7.85
N PRO A 45 8.06 1.79 8.57
CA PRO A 45 7.95 2.79 9.63
C PRO A 45 7.75 4.20 9.06
N SER A 46 7.21 5.13 9.85
CA SER A 46 7.23 6.55 9.50
C SER A 46 8.68 7.05 9.40
N GLY A 47 8.99 7.86 8.39
CA GLY A 47 10.38 8.27 8.15
C GLY A 47 10.58 9.01 6.83
N VAL A 48 11.84 9.29 6.51
CA VAL A 48 12.20 9.93 5.24
C VAL A 48 12.40 8.85 4.18
N TYR A 49 11.69 8.98 3.07
CA TYR A 49 11.76 8.06 1.93
C TYR A 49 12.10 8.82 0.66
N VAL A 50 12.76 8.15 -0.28
CA VAL A 50 12.89 8.62 -1.66
C VAL A 50 11.69 8.10 -2.44
N ILE A 51 10.97 9.02 -3.10
CA ILE A 51 9.85 8.69 -3.98
C ILE A 51 10.13 9.16 -5.39
N GLN A 52 9.53 8.48 -6.37
CA GLN A 52 9.63 8.86 -7.78
C GLN A 52 8.25 8.88 -8.45
N PRO A 53 7.53 10.02 -8.41
CA PRO A 53 6.23 10.16 -9.04
C PRO A 53 6.30 9.91 -10.56
N LYS A 54 5.21 9.40 -11.15
CA LYS A 54 5.18 9.06 -12.58
C LYS A 54 5.57 10.27 -13.45
N GLY A 55 6.57 10.08 -14.32
CA GLY A 55 7.12 11.09 -15.24
C GLY A 55 8.02 12.13 -14.58
N VAL A 56 8.54 11.84 -13.39
CA VAL A 56 9.66 12.53 -12.77
C VAL A 56 10.90 11.68 -12.98
N ASN A 57 11.95 12.25 -13.59
CA ASN A 57 13.14 11.48 -13.96
C ASN A 57 14.05 11.18 -12.77
N ILE A 58 14.10 12.08 -11.78
CA ILE A 58 14.94 11.95 -10.59
C ILE A 58 14.03 11.97 -9.36
N GLY A 59 14.07 10.89 -8.57
CA GLY A 59 13.33 10.80 -7.32
C GLY A 59 13.74 11.88 -6.31
N PHE A 60 12.87 12.17 -5.36
CA PHE A 60 13.14 13.17 -4.31
C PHE A 60 12.69 12.67 -2.94
N LYS A 61 13.33 13.20 -1.89
CA LYS A 61 13.02 12.85 -0.50
C LYS A 61 11.73 13.50 -0.03
N VAL A 62 10.93 12.75 0.72
CA VAL A 62 9.72 13.18 1.42
C VAL A 62 9.69 12.55 2.81
N TYR A 63 8.93 13.14 3.72
CA TYR A 63 8.56 12.45 4.96
C TYR A 63 7.26 11.67 4.73
N CYS A 64 7.32 10.36 4.93
CA CYS A 64 6.15 9.50 4.91
C CYS A 64 5.70 9.23 6.35
N GLU A 65 4.45 9.57 6.62
CA GLU A 65 3.77 9.16 7.84
C GLU A 65 2.98 7.88 7.54
N MET A 66 3.45 6.77 8.11
CA MET A 66 2.94 5.43 7.85
C MET A 66 1.96 5.05 8.97
N ASN A 67 0.69 5.38 8.77
CA ASN A 67 -0.37 5.13 9.73
C ASN A 67 -1.16 3.87 9.36
N SER A 68 -2.05 3.45 10.26
CA SER A 68 -2.99 2.34 10.01
C SER A 68 -3.90 2.61 8.80
N ASP A 69 -4.21 3.88 8.52
CA ASP A 69 -5.06 4.32 7.42
C ASP A 69 -4.29 4.55 6.10
N GLY A 70 -2.97 4.31 6.08
CA GLY A 70 -2.14 4.34 4.88
C GLY A 70 -0.88 5.21 5.01
N GLY A 71 -0.15 5.31 3.90
CA GLY A 71 1.05 6.12 3.81
C GLY A 71 0.75 7.53 3.32
N TRP A 72 0.96 8.51 4.18
CA TRP A 72 0.74 9.93 3.93
C TRP A 72 2.05 10.62 3.58
N THR A 73 2.05 11.41 2.51
CA THR A 73 3.18 12.27 2.14
C THR A 73 3.00 13.62 2.83
N VAL A 74 3.79 13.91 3.85
CA VAL A 74 3.76 15.20 4.55
C VAL A 74 4.45 16.25 3.69
N PHE A 75 3.76 17.37 3.44
CA PHE A 75 4.32 18.45 2.62
C PHE A 75 4.41 19.80 3.34
N GLN A 76 3.74 19.93 4.47
CA GLN A 76 3.92 21.03 5.41
C GLN A 76 3.90 20.46 6.83
N ARG A 77 4.81 20.94 7.66
CA ARG A 77 4.79 20.72 9.12
C ARG A 77 5.19 22.00 9.83
N ARG A 78 4.43 22.36 10.86
CA ARG A 78 4.70 23.46 11.79
C ARG A 78 4.54 22.97 13.23
N SER A 79 5.53 23.22 14.06
CA SER A 79 5.53 22.87 15.48
C SER A 79 6.20 23.92 16.36
N GLY A 80 6.66 25.03 15.76
CA GLY A 80 7.23 26.17 16.47
C GLY A 80 7.66 27.31 15.54
N GLY A 81 8.41 28.26 16.10
CA GLY A 81 8.96 29.42 15.38
C GLY A 81 10.34 29.21 14.74
N SER A 82 10.99 28.05 14.90
CA SER A 82 12.40 27.84 14.51
C SER A 82 12.68 27.95 13.01
N VAL A 83 11.66 27.68 12.18
CA VAL A 83 11.75 27.83 10.72
C VAL A 83 10.84 28.98 10.32
N SER A 84 11.43 30.02 9.72
CA SER A 84 10.66 31.12 9.12
C SER A 84 9.97 30.66 7.83
N PHE A 85 8.67 30.90 7.77
CA PHE A 85 7.81 30.70 6.59
C PHE A 85 7.55 32.02 5.83
N ASP A 86 7.94 33.18 6.36
CA ASP A 86 7.96 34.42 5.60
C ASP A 86 9.09 34.38 4.55
N ARG A 87 8.74 33.83 3.38
CA ARG A 87 9.69 33.47 2.33
C ARG A 87 9.16 33.89 0.96
N LYS A 88 10.11 34.24 0.10
CA LYS A 88 9.87 34.59 -1.31
C LYS A 88 9.45 33.38 -2.16
N TRP A 89 8.87 33.65 -3.33
CA TRP A 89 8.34 32.66 -4.28
C TRP A 89 9.29 31.51 -4.56
N ALA A 90 10.57 31.82 -4.78
CA ALA A 90 11.59 30.81 -5.12
C ALA A 90 11.74 29.74 -4.02
N ALA A 91 11.66 30.13 -2.75
CA ALA A 91 11.76 29.21 -1.62
C ALA A 91 10.52 28.31 -1.54
N TYR A 92 9.31 28.87 -1.63
CA TYR A 92 8.07 28.09 -1.66
C TYR A 92 7.98 27.15 -2.86
N LYS A 93 8.55 27.55 -4.00
CA LYS A 93 8.62 26.72 -5.19
C LYS A 93 9.48 25.47 -5.00
N ASN A 94 10.65 25.61 -4.37
CA ASN A 94 11.66 24.56 -4.25
C ASN A 94 11.55 23.73 -2.95
N GLY A 95 11.03 24.33 -1.89
CA GLY A 95 10.95 23.78 -0.53
C GLY A 95 12.04 24.32 0.39
N PHE A 96 11.80 24.24 1.70
CA PHE A 96 12.70 24.68 2.76
C PHE A 96 12.40 23.95 4.07
N GLY A 97 13.30 24.06 5.05
CA GLY A 97 13.20 23.37 6.34
C GLY A 97 13.75 21.94 6.32
N ASN A 98 13.43 21.15 7.34
CA ASN A 98 13.92 19.78 7.49
C ASN A 98 12.73 18.79 7.49
N LEU A 99 12.79 17.76 6.64
CA LEU A 99 11.70 16.79 6.48
C LEU A 99 11.30 16.07 7.78
N THR A 100 12.20 15.93 8.76
CA THR A 100 11.88 15.33 10.06
C THR A 100 11.34 16.35 11.09
N GLN A 101 11.34 17.63 10.75
CA GLN A 101 10.91 18.76 11.59
C GLN A 101 9.98 19.69 10.78
N ASP A 102 9.97 20.99 11.12
CA ASP A 102 9.24 22.02 10.39
C ASP A 102 9.79 22.19 8.97
N HIS A 103 8.91 22.06 7.98
CA HIS A 103 9.29 22.18 6.58
C HIS A 103 8.12 22.51 5.66
N TRP A 104 8.49 22.96 4.48
CA TRP A 104 7.66 23.04 3.30
C TRP A 104 8.31 22.24 2.17
N LEU A 105 7.64 21.22 1.65
CA LEU A 105 8.23 20.30 0.67
C LEU A 105 8.61 21.00 -0.65
N GLY A 106 7.83 22.01 -1.04
CA GLY A 106 8.00 22.75 -2.29
C GLY A 106 6.87 22.50 -3.27
N LEU A 107 6.31 23.58 -3.84
CA LEU A 107 5.16 23.53 -4.74
C LEU A 107 5.42 22.67 -5.99
N ARG A 108 6.64 22.67 -6.54
CA ARG A 108 7.00 21.83 -7.69
C ARG A 108 6.85 20.34 -7.40
N LYS A 109 7.22 19.91 -6.19
CA LYS A 109 7.16 18.50 -5.77
C LYS A 109 5.72 18.08 -5.51
N VAL A 110 4.92 18.92 -4.83
CA VAL A 110 3.50 18.66 -4.59
C VAL A 110 2.70 18.66 -5.90
N PHE A 111 3.01 19.57 -6.83
CA PHE A 111 2.46 19.52 -8.19
C PHE A 111 2.85 18.24 -8.93
N ALA A 112 4.11 17.81 -8.87
CA ALA A 112 4.56 16.59 -9.52
C ALA A 112 3.81 15.34 -9.04
N LEU A 113 3.44 15.30 -7.75
CA LEU A 113 2.59 14.24 -7.17
C LEU A 113 1.15 14.30 -7.69
N THR A 114 0.57 15.50 -7.74
CA THR A 114 -0.87 15.69 -7.98
C THR A 114 -1.26 15.99 -9.43
N ARG A 115 -0.29 16.17 -10.35
CA ARG A 115 -0.54 16.55 -11.75
C ARG A 115 -1.34 15.53 -12.56
N ASN A 116 -1.26 14.25 -12.21
CA ASN A 116 -1.96 13.20 -12.94
C ASN A 116 -3.45 13.18 -12.53
N GLN A 117 -4.30 13.73 -13.39
CA GLN A 117 -5.73 13.87 -13.13
C GLN A 117 -6.49 12.53 -12.98
N SER A 118 -5.93 11.43 -13.50
CA SER A 118 -6.53 10.09 -13.34
C SER A 118 -6.35 9.54 -11.93
N LYS A 119 -5.31 10.00 -11.21
CA LYS A 119 -5.06 9.69 -9.80
C LYS A 119 -5.77 10.73 -8.93
N LYS A 120 -6.54 10.27 -7.94
CA LYS A 120 -7.19 11.15 -6.98
C LYS A 120 -6.34 11.24 -5.72
N TRP A 121 -6.34 12.39 -5.08
CA TRP A 121 -5.61 12.64 -3.85
C TRP A 121 -6.56 13.16 -2.78
N ILE A 122 -6.29 12.78 -1.54
CA ILE A 122 -6.90 13.34 -0.34
C ILE A 122 -5.86 14.26 0.27
N LEU A 123 -6.23 15.51 0.53
CA LEU A 123 -5.50 16.40 1.42
C LEU A 123 -6.05 16.21 2.82
N ARG A 124 -5.17 16.07 3.80
CA ARG A 124 -5.50 16.13 5.23
C ARG A 124 -4.69 17.23 5.89
N VAL A 125 -5.37 18.00 6.73
CA VAL A 125 -4.83 19.04 7.60
C VAL A 125 -5.10 18.60 9.04
N ASP A 126 -4.07 18.45 9.84
CA ASP A 126 -4.19 18.24 11.28
C ASP A 126 -3.79 19.53 12.02
N LEU A 127 -4.54 19.87 13.06
CA LEU A 127 -4.40 21.08 13.87
C LEU A 127 -4.29 20.71 15.36
N TRP A 128 -3.38 21.37 16.07
CA TRP A 128 -3.25 21.28 17.52
C TRP A 128 -3.24 22.68 18.12
N ASP A 129 -4.02 22.86 19.18
CA ASP A 129 -4.09 24.13 19.91
C ASP A 129 -3.09 24.13 21.09
N HIS A 130 -3.05 25.26 21.77
CA HIS A 130 -2.19 25.48 22.92
C HIS A 130 -2.73 24.85 24.22
N GLU A 131 -4.03 24.56 24.28
CA GLU A 131 -4.75 23.98 25.42
C GLU A 131 -4.80 22.44 25.42
N GLY A 132 -4.33 21.79 24.35
CA GLY A 132 -4.32 20.33 24.19
C GLY A 132 -5.45 19.76 23.32
N GLY A 133 -6.30 20.61 22.75
CA GLY A 133 -7.31 20.23 21.77
C GLY A 133 -6.73 20.02 20.37
N THR A 134 -7.46 19.23 19.58
CA THR A 134 -7.10 18.86 18.21
C THR A 134 -8.30 18.97 17.28
N ALA A 135 -8.03 19.14 15.99
CA ALA A 135 -9.02 19.01 14.94
C ALA A 135 -8.36 18.64 13.61
N PHE A 136 -9.16 18.22 12.65
CA PHE A 136 -8.70 17.91 11.31
C PHE A 136 -9.68 18.36 10.22
N ALA A 137 -9.14 18.59 9.03
CA ALA A 137 -9.87 18.85 7.80
C ALA A 137 -9.35 17.96 6.67
N GLU A 138 -10.24 17.28 5.97
CA GLU A 138 -9.93 16.44 4.82
C GLU A 138 -10.67 16.92 3.57
N TYR A 139 -9.95 16.94 2.44
CA TYR A 139 -10.48 17.34 1.15
C TYR A 139 -10.19 16.27 0.09
N LYS A 140 -11.25 15.73 -0.53
CA LYS A 140 -11.11 14.82 -1.67
C LYS A 140 -10.65 15.57 -2.92
N ASN A 141 -10.07 14.85 -3.87
CA ASN A 141 -9.65 15.38 -5.18
C ASN A 141 -8.68 16.58 -5.10
N PHE A 142 -7.82 16.61 -4.10
CA PHE A 142 -6.77 17.62 -3.98
C PHE A 142 -5.85 17.61 -5.21
N ARG A 143 -5.51 18.78 -5.74
CA ARG A 143 -4.48 18.94 -6.76
C ARG A 143 -3.97 20.37 -6.78
N LEU A 144 -2.74 20.54 -7.25
CA LEU A 144 -2.20 21.85 -7.61
C LEU A 144 -2.19 22.05 -9.12
N GLY A 145 -2.40 23.30 -9.54
CA GLY A 145 -2.09 23.75 -10.90
C GLY A 145 -0.58 23.78 -11.16
N ASN A 146 -0.20 24.08 -12.39
CA ASN A 146 1.21 24.29 -12.74
C ASN A 146 1.67 25.70 -12.34
N GLU A 147 2.97 25.99 -12.55
CA GLU A 147 3.55 27.30 -12.21
C GLU A 147 2.93 28.46 -13.04
N LYS A 148 2.46 28.21 -14.26
CA LYS A 148 1.79 29.25 -15.09
C LYS A 148 0.47 29.71 -14.46
N THR A 149 -0.22 28.80 -13.77
CA THR A 149 -1.42 29.11 -12.99
C THR A 149 -1.09 29.37 -11.51
N ALA A 150 0.15 29.77 -11.21
CA ALA A 150 0.64 30.02 -9.85
C ALA A 150 0.33 28.88 -8.85
N PHE A 151 0.46 27.62 -9.26
CA PHE A 151 0.16 26.46 -8.41
C PHE A 151 -1.26 26.46 -7.80
N LYS A 152 -2.24 26.93 -8.57
CA LYS A 152 -3.65 27.03 -8.22
C LYS A 152 -4.17 25.87 -7.35
N LEU A 153 -4.81 26.20 -6.22
CA LEU A 153 -5.40 25.20 -5.33
C LEU A 153 -6.67 24.62 -5.96
N HIS A 154 -6.82 23.31 -5.85
CA HIS A 154 -8.07 22.64 -6.13
C HIS A 154 -8.38 21.63 -5.04
N VAL A 155 -9.54 21.79 -4.40
CA VAL A 155 -10.09 20.87 -3.42
C VAL A 155 -11.52 20.49 -3.79
N GLY A 156 -11.90 19.25 -3.46
CA GLY A 156 -13.23 18.69 -3.67
C GLY A 156 -14.07 18.71 -2.39
N LYS A 157 -14.81 17.61 -2.14
CA LYS A 157 -15.68 17.47 -0.98
C LYS A 157 -14.87 17.48 0.32
N TYR A 158 -15.30 18.31 1.27
CA TYR A 158 -14.78 18.43 2.63
C TYR A 158 -15.37 17.36 3.57
N SER A 159 -14.58 16.96 4.57
CA SER A 159 -14.98 16.24 5.78
C SER A 159 -14.02 16.56 6.92
N GLY A 160 -14.50 16.59 8.16
CA GLY A 160 -13.66 16.87 9.33
C GLY A 160 -14.41 17.69 10.38
N ASP A 161 -13.76 17.91 11.52
CA ASP A 161 -14.30 18.64 12.68
C ASP A 161 -13.72 20.06 12.84
N ALA A 162 -12.73 20.46 12.02
CA ALA A 162 -12.15 21.81 12.04
C ALA A 162 -13.03 22.88 11.33
N GLY A 163 -14.08 22.47 10.62
CA GLY A 163 -14.83 23.29 9.68
C GLY A 163 -14.08 23.57 8.37
N ASP A 164 -14.80 23.99 7.33
CA ASP A 164 -14.23 24.19 5.98
C ASP A 164 -13.68 25.61 5.77
N ALA A 165 -12.52 25.89 6.35
CA ALA A 165 -11.90 27.22 6.23
C ALA A 165 -11.38 27.54 4.81
N ILE A 166 -11.07 26.54 3.98
CA ILE A 166 -10.67 26.77 2.57
C ILE A 166 -11.83 27.35 1.78
N ARG A 167 -13.06 26.85 1.97
CA ARG A 167 -14.25 27.41 1.33
C ARG A 167 -14.72 28.71 1.98
N GLY A 168 -14.40 28.88 3.26
CA GLY A 168 -14.76 30.06 4.04
C GLY A 168 -16.21 30.04 4.52
N ALA A 169 -16.54 30.96 5.43
CA ALA A 169 -17.88 31.04 6.04
C ALA A 169 -18.90 31.85 5.22
N TYR A 170 -18.46 32.64 4.24
CA TYR A 170 -19.32 33.50 3.41
C TYR A 170 -18.79 33.64 1.98
N GLN A 171 -19.60 34.22 1.10
CA GLN A 171 -19.29 34.32 -0.33
C GLN A 171 -18.10 35.25 -0.59
N GLY A 172 -17.20 34.85 -1.49
CA GLY A 172 -16.11 35.69 -1.98
C GLY A 172 -14.76 35.51 -1.28
N ILE A 173 -14.67 34.63 -0.28
CA ILE A 173 -13.43 34.27 0.42
C ILE A 173 -12.96 32.83 0.14
N ASP A 174 -13.63 32.10 -0.74
CA ASP A 174 -13.24 30.74 -1.14
C ASP A 174 -11.82 30.76 -1.72
N GLN A 175 -10.88 30.08 -1.05
CA GLN A 175 -9.48 29.95 -1.46
C GLN A 175 -9.31 28.86 -2.54
N ASN A 176 -10.31 28.00 -2.75
CA ASN A 176 -10.31 27.02 -3.83
C ASN A 176 -10.35 27.71 -5.20
N GLY A 177 -9.40 27.39 -6.08
CA GLY A 177 -9.29 27.99 -7.41
C GLY A 177 -8.39 29.22 -7.50
N TYR A 178 -7.79 29.66 -6.38
CA TYR A 178 -6.84 30.76 -6.34
C TYR A 178 -5.39 30.29 -6.46
N GLY A 179 -4.55 31.19 -6.99
CA GLY A 179 -3.11 30.99 -7.11
C GLY A 179 -2.43 31.09 -5.75
N PHE A 180 -1.25 30.49 -5.63
CA PHE A 180 -0.37 30.69 -4.49
C PHE A 180 0.25 32.08 -4.58
N SER A 181 0.35 32.77 -3.46
CA SER A 181 0.91 34.11 -3.34
C SER A 181 2.03 34.11 -2.31
N THR A 182 3.02 34.97 -2.50
CA THR A 182 4.13 35.24 -1.57
C THR A 182 4.39 36.73 -1.53
N ILE A 183 5.19 37.21 -0.57
CA ILE A 183 5.51 38.63 -0.41
C ILE A 183 5.99 39.33 -1.71
N ASP A 184 6.68 38.59 -2.58
CA ASP A 184 7.23 39.04 -3.86
C ASP A 184 6.39 38.63 -5.09
N ARG A 185 5.28 37.90 -4.91
CA ARG A 185 4.41 37.47 -6.01
C ARG A 185 2.95 37.40 -5.59
N ASP A 186 2.17 38.32 -6.13
CA ASP A 186 0.75 38.44 -5.83
C ASP A 186 -0.12 37.68 -6.84
N ASN A 187 -0.94 36.76 -6.35
CA ASN A 187 -1.98 36.03 -7.09
C ASN A 187 -3.25 35.85 -6.23
N ASP A 188 -3.46 36.72 -5.24
CA ASP A 188 -4.56 36.60 -4.27
C ASP A 188 -5.93 37.01 -4.87
N GLY A 189 -5.90 37.67 -6.02
CA GLY A 189 -7.11 38.03 -6.77
C GLY A 189 -7.88 39.19 -6.15
N CYS A 190 -7.25 39.97 -5.27
CA CYS A 190 -7.75 41.26 -4.81
C CYS A 190 -6.62 42.29 -4.76
N SER A 191 -6.82 43.45 -5.38
CA SER A 191 -5.86 44.55 -5.24
C SER A 191 -6.59 45.89 -5.40
N PRO A 192 -6.83 46.65 -4.30
CA PRO A 192 -6.62 46.26 -2.91
C PRO A 192 -7.65 45.23 -2.41
N CYS A 193 -7.27 44.42 -1.44
CA CYS A 193 -8.18 43.60 -0.66
C CYS A 193 -8.86 44.49 0.39
N LEU A 194 -10.17 44.71 0.23
CA LEU A 194 -10.96 45.57 1.12
C LEU A 194 -11.65 44.73 2.20
N PHE A 195 -11.44 45.12 3.46
CA PHE A 195 -12.02 44.55 4.67
C PHE A 195 -12.63 45.67 5.52
N GLY A 196 -13.91 45.99 5.27
CA GLY A 196 -14.53 47.17 5.86
C GLY A 196 -13.87 48.44 5.35
N ASP A 197 -13.29 49.22 6.25
CA ASP A 197 -12.53 50.46 6.01
C ASP A 197 -11.02 50.23 5.83
N ILE A 198 -10.54 48.99 5.94
CA ILE A 198 -9.14 48.61 5.75
C ILE A 198 -8.91 48.19 4.29
N ALA A 199 -7.88 48.75 3.67
CA ALA A 199 -7.41 48.38 2.34
C ALA A 199 -6.01 47.79 2.42
N GLU A 200 -5.86 46.52 2.04
CA GLU A 200 -4.57 45.85 1.97
C GLU A 200 -4.13 45.69 0.53
N SER A 201 -2.87 45.99 0.24
CA SER A 201 -2.36 45.89 -1.13
C SER A 201 -2.16 44.44 -1.59
N LYS A 202 -1.82 43.54 -0.66
CA LYS A 202 -1.55 42.10 -0.86
C LYS A 202 -1.70 41.35 0.46
N CYS A 203 -2.39 40.22 0.46
CA CYS A 203 -2.60 39.41 1.67
C CYS A 203 -1.32 38.81 2.25
N SER A 204 -0.37 38.41 1.39
CA SER A 204 0.89 37.81 1.86
C SER A 204 1.76 38.75 2.69
N LEU A 205 1.51 40.07 2.63
CA LEU A 205 2.27 41.06 3.41
C LEU A 205 1.80 41.12 4.87
N SER A 206 0.48 41.11 5.09
CA SER A 206 -0.14 41.14 6.41
C SER A 206 -0.11 39.77 7.09
N GLU A 207 -0.21 38.69 6.32
CA GLU A 207 -0.29 37.31 6.82
C GLU A 207 1.08 36.68 7.13
N GLY A 208 2.19 37.25 6.64
CA GLY A 208 3.55 36.81 7.01
C GLY A 208 4.00 35.46 6.42
N GLY A 209 3.37 35.02 5.33
CA GLY A 209 3.64 33.72 4.73
C GLY A 209 3.14 33.60 3.30
N GLY A 210 3.54 32.52 2.63
CA GLY A 210 2.99 32.13 1.34
C GLY A 210 1.79 31.21 1.49
N TRP A 211 0.69 31.50 0.78
CA TRP A 211 -0.53 30.69 0.82
C TRP A 211 -1.38 30.86 -0.45
N TRP A 212 -2.44 30.05 -0.58
CA TRP A 212 -3.49 30.24 -1.57
C TRP A 212 -4.48 31.29 -1.09
N TYR A 213 -4.02 32.53 -1.01
CA TYR A 213 -4.87 33.66 -0.64
C TYR A 213 -5.93 33.90 -1.72
N SER A 214 -7.13 34.24 -1.27
CA SER A 214 -8.19 34.85 -2.09
C SER A 214 -8.30 36.31 -1.64
N ARG A 215 -9.47 36.73 -1.14
CA ARG A 215 -9.59 37.92 -0.26
C ARG A 215 -9.03 37.61 1.13
N CYS A 216 -7.75 37.25 1.17
CA CYS A 216 -6.96 36.63 2.24
C CYS A 216 -7.52 35.26 2.68
N GLY A 217 -8.84 35.13 2.81
CA GLY A 217 -9.52 33.87 3.08
C GLY A 217 -9.51 33.54 4.57
N PHE A 218 -9.84 32.28 4.89
CA PHE A 218 -10.14 31.85 6.27
C PHE A 218 -9.12 30.86 6.84
N ALA A 219 -8.13 30.48 6.04
CA ALA A 219 -7.04 29.62 6.46
C ALA A 219 -5.70 30.21 6.02
N SER A 220 -4.70 30.17 6.89
CA SER A 220 -3.31 30.48 6.58
C SER A 220 -2.44 29.72 7.58
N LEU A 221 -1.93 28.55 7.19
CA LEU A 221 -1.12 27.72 8.09
C LEU A 221 0.38 28.01 7.98
N ASN A 222 0.73 29.01 7.16
CA ASN A 222 2.11 29.39 6.85
C ASN A 222 2.48 30.77 7.42
N GLY A 223 1.59 31.39 8.20
CA GLY A 223 1.87 32.66 8.84
C GLY A 223 2.88 32.58 9.99
N HIS A 224 3.00 33.68 10.71
CA HIS A 224 3.81 33.82 11.90
C HIS A 224 3.34 32.88 13.01
N TRP A 225 4.30 32.19 13.63
CA TRP A 225 4.00 31.34 14.77
C TRP A 225 4.05 32.14 16.06
N HIS A 226 3.00 32.05 16.87
CA HIS A 226 2.88 32.74 18.15
C HIS A 226 2.87 31.72 19.31
N PRO A 227 3.61 31.96 20.40
CA PRO A 227 3.65 31.07 21.56
C PRO A 227 2.39 31.14 22.43
N TYR A 228 2.31 30.23 23.40
CA TYR A 228 1.30 30.28 24.47
C TYR A 228 1.32 31.66 25.14
N GLY A 229 0.15 32.26 25.37
CA GLY A 229 0.01 33.62 25.91
C GLY A 229 -0.02 34.75 24.87
N GLU A 230 0.49 34.53 23.65
CA GLU A 230 0.50 35.52 22.56
C GLU A 230 -0.25 35.05 21.31
N HIS A 231 -0.89 33.89 21.35
CA HIS A 231 -1.47 33.22 20.20
C HIS A 231 -2.87 33.72 19.79
N ILE A 232 -3.45 34.69 20.50
CA ILE A 232 -4.79 35.23 20.25
C ILE A 232 -4.67 36.67 19.72
N GLY A 233 -5.46 37.01 18.71
CA GLY A 233 -5.60 38.36 18.17
C GLY A 233 -4.72 38.69 16.97
N TRP A 234 -3.83 37.78 16.57
CA TRP A 234 -2.95 37.97 15.41
C TRP A 234 -3.55 37.34 14.17
N ALA A 235 -3.95 38.16 13.19
CA ALA A 235 -4.42 37.70 11.89
C ALA A 235 -3.34 36.87 11.17
N SER A 236 -2.07 37.29 11.27
CA SER A 236 -0.90 36.61 10.69
C SER A 236 -0.57 35.24 11.31
N GLY A 237 -1.35 34.75 12.26
CA GLY A 237 -1.10 33.47 12.94
C GLY A 237 -1.27 32.24 12.05
N LEU A 238 -0.95 31.06 12.60
CA LEU A 238 -1.29 29.77 11.96
C LEU A 238 -2.79 29.50 12.14
N HIS A 239 -3.63 30.13 11.33
CA HIS A 239 -5.05 30.19 11.60
C HIS A 239 -5.89 29.25 10.72
N TRP A 240 -6.98 28.77 11.32
CA TRP A 240 -8.07 28.04 10.66
C TRP A 240 -9.40 28.54 11.27
N LEU A 241 -9.94 29.62 10.71
CA LEU A 241 -10.92 30.46 11.41
C LEU A 241 -12.25 29.76 11.74
N THR A 242 -12.56 28.64 11.08
CA THR A 242 -13.76 27.85 11.37
C THR A 242 -13.65 26.96 12.61
N TRP A 243 -12.45 26.79 13.19
CA TRP A 243 -12.23 25.90 14.34
C TRP A 243 -12.23 26.63 15.69
N LYS A 244 -11.62 27.81 15.78
CA LYS A 244 -11.46 28.58 17.04
C LYS A 244 -12.02 30.01 16.96
N PRO A 245 -13.32 30.22 16.66
CA PRO A 245 -13.93 31.54 16.77
C PRO A 245 -14.03 31.99 18.24
N PRO A 246 -14.18 33.30 18.54
CA PRO A 246 -14.40 34.41 17.60
C PRO A 246 -13.14 35.23 17.25
N ALA A 247 -12.04 35.12 18.00
CA ALA A 247 -10.81 35.88 17.74
C ALA A 247 -9.82 35.08 16.88
N PRO A 248 -8.97 35.73 16.06
CA PRO A 248 -7.88 35.04 15.36
C PRO A 248 -7.02 34.25 16.34
N TYR A 249 -6.84 32.97 16.07
CA TYR A 249 -6.11 32.03 16.92
C TYR A 249 -4.98 31.39 16.12
N SER A 250 -3.74 31.55 16.57
CA SER A 250 -2.58 30.87 16.03
C SER A 250 -2.47 29.46 16.64
N ALA A 251 -2.57 28.43 15.80
CA ALA A 251 -2.39 27.05 16.24
C ALA A 251 -0.97 26.81 16.76
N LYS A 252 -0.85 25.94 17.77
CA LYS A 252 0.44 25.49 18.34
C LYS A 252 1.24 24.69 17.32
N ALA A 253 0.57 23.79 16.61
CA ALA A 253 1.17 22.98 15.57
C ALA A 253 0.16 22.71 14.45
N THR A 254 0.68 22.54 13.24
CA THR A 254 -0.12 22.19 12.06
C THR A 254 0.64 21.20 11.20
N ARG A 255 -0.09 20.38 10.46
CA ARG A 255 0.49 19.44 9.50
C ARG A 255 -0.42 19.31 8.31
N MET A 256 0.14 19.43 7.10
CA MET A 256 -0.56 19.13 5.86
C MET A 256 0.08 17.94 5.16
N MET A 257 -0.75 16.98 4.79
CA MET A 257 -0.30 15.74 4.15
C MET A 257 -1.27 15.27 3.08
N ILE A 258 -0.74 14.55 2.09
CA ILE A 258 -1.53 14.02 0.98
C ILE A 258 -1.39 12.52 0.87
N LYS A 259 -2.51 11.85 0.60
CA LYS A 259 -2.59 10.41 0.35
C LYS A 259 -3.29 10.18 -0.97
N SER A 260 -2.72 9.34 -1.82
CA SER A 260 -3.36 9.03 -3.09
C SER A 260 -4.44 7.98 -2.88
N ILE A 261 -5.57 8.12 -3.57
CA ILE A 261 -6.59 7.08 -3.59
C ILE A 261 -6.15 6.04 -4.61
N MET A 262 -5.82 4.85 -4.13
CA MET A 262 -5.67 3.70 -5.00
C MET A 262 -7.06 3.35 -5.53
N LYS A 263 -7.34 3.74 -6.77
CA LYS A 263 -8.56 3.28 -7.44
C LYS A 263 -8.46 1.77 -7.60
N ALA A 264 -9.36 1.03 -6.96
CA ALA A 264 -9.74 -0.26 -7.51
C ALA A 264 -10.24 -0.01 -8.95
N PRO A 265 -9.74 -0.72 -9.96
CA PRO A 265 -10.23 -0.53 -11.31
C PRO A 265 -11.73 -0.84 -11.34
N LEU A 266 -12.54 0.15 -11.76
CA LEU A 266 -13.93 -0.06 -12.12
C LEU A 266 -13.95 -1.07 -13.27
N ILE A 267 -14.59 -2.20 -13.02
CA ILE A 267 -14.71 -3.35 -13.91
C ILE A 267 -15.49 -2.90 -15.15
N TYR A 268 -14.81 -2.75 -16.29
CA TYR A 268 -15.45 -2.90 -17.59
C TYR A 268 -15.29 -4.37 -17.99
N LEU A 269 -16.39 -5.10 -17.83
CA LEU A 269 -16.57 -6.54 -18.01
C LEU A 269 -16.36 -7.06 -19.45
N GLY A 270 -15.68 -6.31 -20.33
CA GLY A 270 -15.60 -6.59 -21.78
C GLY A 270 -14.21 -6.78 -22.38
N PHE A 271 -13.12 -6.56 -21.63
CA PHE A 271 -11.74 -6.65 -22.14
C PHE A 271 -10.81 -7.47 -21.22
N LEU A 272 -11.36 -8.53 -20.62
CA LEU A 272 -10.53 -9.63 -20.12
C LEU A 272 -10.07 -10.44 -21.34
N LEU A 273 -8.91 -10.10 -21.89
CA LEU A 273 -7.99 -10.96 -22.65
C LEU A 273 -6.83 -10.04 -23.07
N LEU A 274 -5.60 -10.36 -22.64
CA LEU A 274 -4.34 -9.63 -22.87
C LEU A 274 -4.02 -8.39 -22.00
N SER A 275 -3.86 -8.58 -20.68
CA SER A 275 -2.68 -8.13 -19.90
C SER A 275 -2.98 -8.15 -18.41
N CYS A 276 -2.37 -9.09 -17.71
CA CYS A 276 -2.50 -9.25 -16.28
C CYS A 276 -1.51 -8.26 -15.62
N SER A 277 -2.02 -7.15 -15.08
CA SER A 277 -1.22 -6.07 -14.50
C SER A 277 -1.30 -6.07 -12.98
N VAL A 278 -0.19 -5.73 -12.32
CA VAL A 278 -0.07 -5.41 -10.88
C VAL A 278 -1.09 -4.34 -10.42
N GLN A 279 -1.69 -3.62 -11.37
CA GLN A 279 -2.76 -2.65 -11.16
C GLN A 279 -4.13 -3.29 -10.82
N SER A 280 -4.30 -4.60 -11.01
CA SER A 280 -5.56 -5.34 -10.79
C SER A 280 -5.70 -5.95 -9.39
N GLY A 281 -4.80 -5.65 -8.46
CA GLY A 281 -4.83 -6.22 -7.10
C GLY A 281 -4.49 -7.72 -7.05
N VAL A 282 -3.88 -8.23 -8.11
CA VAL A 282 -3.35 -9.60 -8.24
C VAL A 282 -1.93 -9.53 -8.79
N TYR A 283 -1.06 -10.47 -8.37
CA TYR A 283 0.23 -10.70 -9.01
C TYR A 283 0.02 -11.69 -10.15
N CYS A 284 0.62 -11.41 -11.31
CA CYS A 284 0.49 -12.28 -12.46
C CYS A 284 1.86 -12.72 -12.95
N GLU A 285 1.99 -14.01 -13.19
CA GLU A 285 3.17 -14.61 -13.77
C GLU A 285 2.90 -14.93 -15.23
N MET A 286 3.68 -14.32 -16.12
CA MET A 286 3.58 -14.59 -17.55
C MET A 286 4.38 -15.84 -17.90
N ARG A 287 3.72 -16.79 -18.56
CA ARG A 287 4.31 -18.03 -19.09
C ARG A 287 4.03 -18.15 -20.59
N PRO A 288 4.71 -19.05 -21.31
CA PRO A 288 4.46 -19.26 -22.74
C PRO A 288 2.98 -19.57 -23.06
N ASP A 289 2.26 -20.16 -22.12
CA ASP A 289 0.86 -20.56 -22.23
C ASP A 289 -0.14 -19.52 -21.69
N GLY A 290 0.33 -18.33 -21.30
CA GLY A 290 -0.51 -17.20 -20.87
C GLY A 290 -0.15 -16.64 -19.49
N GLY A 291 -0.99 -15.71 -19.02
CA GLY A 291 -0.83 -15.08 -17.72
C GLY A 291 -1.54 -15.87 -16.62
N TRP A 292 -0.80 -16.20 -15.57
CA TRP A 292 -1.29 -16.93 -14.40
C TRP A 292 -1.46 -15.99 -13.21
N ILE A 293 -2.62 -16.01 -12.57
CA ILE A 293 -2.88 -15.25 -11.34
C ILE A 293 -2.29 -16.02 -10.17
N VAL A 294 -1.23 -15.49 -9.55
CA VAL A 294 -0.63 -16.07 -8.36
C VAL A 294 -1.45 -15.67 -7.14
N PHE A 295 -1.98 -16.65 -6.43
CA PHE A 295 -2.78 -16.40 -5.22
C PHE A 295 -2.08 -16.84 -3.94
N GLN A 296 -1.02 -17.63 -4.05
CA GLN A 296 -0.13 -17.96 -2.96
C GLN A 296 1.32 -17.92 -3.45
N ARG A 297 2.21 -17.35 -2.63
CA ARG A 297 3.65 -17.43 -2.81
C ARG A 297 4.33 -17.58 -1.46
N ARG A 298 5.26 -18.54 -1.38
CA ARG A 298 6.10 -18.80 -0.21
C ARG A 298 7.55 -18.96 -0.66
N SER A 299 8.46 -18.23 -0.04
CA SER A 299 9.89 -18.27 -0.34
C SER A 299 10.77 -17.97 0.88
N GLY A 300 10.18 -17.62 2.02
CA GLY A 300 10.91 -17.44 3.27
C GLY A 300 10.00 -17.30 4.50
N PRO A 301 10.60 -17.02 5.68
CA PRO A 301 9.88 -16.90 6.94
C PRO A 301 9.29 -15.49 7.18
N VAL A 302 9.50 -14.54 6.28
CA VAL A 302 9.18 -13.11 6.48
C VAL A 302 7.69 -12.87 6.70
N VAL A 303 6.83 -13.58 5.97
CA VAL A 303 5.38 -13.48 6.10
C VAL A 303 4.89 -14.71 6.83
N SER A 304 4.35 -14.54 8.04
CA SER A 304 3.70 -15.64 8.77
C SER A 304 2.38 -16.04 8.10
N PHE A 305 2.19 -17.34 7.92
CA PHE A 305 0.95 -17.98 7.45
C PHE A 305 0.17 -18.66 8.58
N ALA A 306 0.72 -18.69 9.80
CA ALA A 306 -0.01 -19.10 11.00
C ALA A 306 -1.00 -17.99 11.40
N ARG A 307 -2.11 -17.87 10.66
CA ARG A 307 -3.08 -16.78 10.77
C ARG A 307 -4.51 -17.29 10.94
N LYS A 308 -5.32 -16.40 11.52
CA LYS A 308 -6.76 -16.58 11.73
C LYS A 308 -7.58 -16.44 10.45
N TRP A 309 -8.84 -16.88 10.49
CA TRP A 309 -9.80 -16.91 9.38
C TRP A 309 -9.86 -15.61 8.58
N ASP A 310 -10.04 -14.47 9.26
CA ASP A 310 -10.20 -13.17 8.60
C ASP A 310 -9.02 -12.80 7.70
N PHE A 311 -7.79 -13.19 8.08
CA PHE A 311 -6.62 -12.95 7.23
C PHE A 311 -6.66 -13.82 5.97
N TYR A 312 -7.00 -15.11 6.09
CA TYR A 312 -7.13 -15.99 4.94
C TYR A 312 -8.30 -15.61 4.04
N LYS A 313 -9.39 -15.08 4.61
CA LYS A 313 -10.54 -14.54 3.89
C LYS A 313 -10.16 -13.35 3.00
N TYR A 314 -9.50 -12.34 3.56
CA TYR A 314 -9.23 -11.07 2.87
C TYR A 314 -7.85 -10.96 2.21
N GLY A 315 -6.92 -11.86 2.56
CA GLY A 315 -5.56 -11.87 2.06
C GLY A 315 -4.55 -11.16 2.96
N PHE A 316 -3.27 -11.49 2.80
CA PHE A 316 -2.15 -10.92 3.55
C PHE A 316 -0.84 -11.06 2.78
N GLY A 317 0.21 -10.40 3.25
CA GLY A 317 1.52 -10.35 2.60
C GLY A 317 1.57 -9.32 1.46
N SER A 318 2.52 -9.48 0.54
CA SER A 318 2.75 -8.56 -0.57
C SER A 318 2.75 -9.29 -1.90
N LEU A 319 2.00 -8.79 -2.89
CA LEU A 319 1.96 -9.35 -4.25
C LEU A 319 3.35 -9.44 -4.92
N ALA A 320 4.33 -8.66 -4.47
CA ALA A 320 5.71 -8.73 -4.95
C ALA A 320 6.56 -9.84 -4.30
N PHE A 321 6.13 -10.33 -3.14
CA PHE A 321 6.83 -11.29 -2.28
C PHE A 321 5.87 -12.40 -1.83
N ASP A 322 6.10 -12.94 -0.63
CA ASP A 322 5.23 -13.95 -0.04
C ASP A 322 3.88 -13.34 0.31
N HIS A 323 2.81 -14.01 -0.09
CA HIS A 323 1.45 -13.54 0.10
C HIS A 323 0.41 -14.65 -0.05
N TRP A 324 -0.77 -14.33 0.44
CA TRP A 324 -2.03 -15.01 0.20
C TRP A 324 -3.03 -13.99 -0.34
N LEU A 325 -3.64 -14.24 -1.50
CA LEU A 325 -4.50 -13.27 -2.18
C LEU A 325 -5.82 -13.01 -1.44
N GLY A 326 -6.30 -14.00 -0.69
CA GLY A 326 -7.58 -14.00 0.00
C GLY A 326 -8.60 -14.94 -0.65
N LEU A 327 -9.26 -15.75 0.17
CA LEU A 327 -10.27 -16.73 -0.26
C LEU A 327 -11.46 -16.05 -0.96
N GLU A 328 -11.89 -14.88 -0.49
CA GLU A 328 -13.01 -14.17 -1.12
C GLU A 328 -12.68 -13.78 -2.57
N ARG A 329 -11.44 -13.36 -2.83
CA ARG A 329 -11.02 -13.02 -4.20
C ARG A 329 -10.92 -14.26 -5.08
N VAL A 330 -10.33 -15.34 -4.57
CA VAL A 330 -10.21 -16.59 -5.33
C VAL A 330 -11.59 -17.18 -5.64
N HIS A 331 -12.54 -17.10 -4.69
CA HIS A 331 -13.93 -17.47 -4.92
C HIS A 331 -14.57 -16.62 -6.03
N LEU A 332 -14.47 -15.30 -5.93
CA LEU A 332 -15.05 -14.38 -6.92
C LEU A 332 -14.48 -14.59 -8.34
N LEU A 333 -13.22 -15.01 -8.44
CA LEU A 333 -12.59 -15.36 -9.73
C LEU A 333 -13.14 -16.68 -10.28
N THR A 334 -13.31 -17.69 -9.43
CA THR A 334 -13.60 -19.08 -9.85
C THR A 334 -15.08 -19.48 -9.79
N LYS A 335 -15.97 -18.62 -9.26
CA LYS A 335 -17.41 -18.90 -9.11
C LYS A 335 -18.18 -19.04 -10.43
N ASP A 336 -17.65 -18.49 -11.53
CA ASP A 336 -18.34 -18.52 -12.82
C ASP A 336 -18.31 -19.94 -13.39
N ASN A 337 -19.48 -20.58 -13.43
CA ASN A 337 -19.59 -21.96 -13.89
C ASN A 337 -19.38 -22.14 -15.40
N TYR A 338 -19.41 -21.06 -16.17
CA TYR A 338 -19.16 -21.08 -17.61
C TYR A 338 -17.68 -20.98 -17.96
N LYS A 339 -16.80 -20.73 -16.98
CA LYS A 339 -15.35 -20.67 -17.17
C LYS A 339 -14.68 -21.80 -16.39
N GLU A 340 -13.94 -22.63 -17.11
CA GLU A 340 -13.05 -23.58 -16.47
C GLU A 340 -11.77 -22.87 -16.05
N TRP A 341 -11.31 -23.16 -14.83
CA TRP A 341 -10.04 -22.65 -14.32
C TRP A 341 -9.09 -23.81 -14.09
N THR A 342 -7.83 -23.60 -14.39
CA THR A 342 -6.74 -24.51 -14.05
C THR A 342 -5.98 -23.96 -12.85
N LEU A 343 -5.77 -24.80 -11.84
CA LEU A 343 -4.84 -24.56 -10.74
C LEU A 343 -3.49 -25.15 -11.12
N ARG A 344 -2.43 -24.37 -10.89
CA ARG A 344 -1.05 -24.83 -10.96
C ARG A 344 -0.35 -24.58 -9.63
N VAL A 345 0.45 -25.55 -9.21
CA VAL A 345 1.33 -25.50 -8.05
C VAL A 345 2.75 -25.74 -8.52
N ASP A 346 3.67 -24.83 -8.23
CA ASP A 346 5.11 -25.05 -8.43
C ASP A 346 5.83 -25.22 -7.09
N LEU A 347 6.83 -26.10 -7.09
CA LEU A 347 7.60 -26.51 -5.93
C LEU A 347 9.09 -26.40 -6.25
N TRP A 348 9.86 -25.84 -5.31
CA TRP A 348 11.33 -25.75 -5.37
C TRP A 348 11.93 -26.37 -4.12
N ASP A 349 12.98 -27.18 -4.30
CA ASP A 349 13.68 -27.85 -3.22
C ASP A 349 14.92 -27.02 -2.78
N HIS A 350 15.63 -27.50 -1.76
CA HIS A 350 16.83 -26.84 -1.24
C HIS A 350 18.09 -27.13 -2.08
N GLU A 351 18.04 -28.12 -2.97
CA GLU A 351 19.13 -28.60 -3.81
C GLU A 351 19.08 -28.06 -5.26
N GLY A 352 18.05 -27.28 -5.60
CA GLY A 352 17.83 -26.71 -6.94
C GLY A 352 16.89 -27.50 -7.85
N GLY A 353 16.32 -28.61 -7.38
CA GLY A 353 15.27 -29.36 -8.06
C GLY A 353 13.90 -28.69 -8.00
N THR A 354 13.07 -28.99 -8.99
CA THR A 354 11.76 -28.37 -9.19
C THR A 354 10.71 -29.39 -9.60
N ALA A 355 9.47 -29.18 -9.20
CA ALA A 355 8.32 -29.90 -9.75
C ALA A 355 7.06 -29.04 -9.80
N TYR A 356 6.04 -29.54 -10.50
CA TYR A 356 4.75 -28.90 -10.57
C TYR A 356 3.59 -29.89 -10.59
N ALA A 357 2.43 -29.41 -10.13
CA ALA A 357 1.14 -30.08 -10.21
C ALA A 357 0.13 -29.14 -10.87
N GLU A 358 -0.72 -29.68 -11.72
CA GLU A 358 -1.82 -28.96 -12.36
C GLU A 358 -3.13 -29.72 -12.20
N TYR A 359 -4.21 -28.97 -11.99
CA TYR A 359 -5.56 -29.48 -11.84
C TYR A 359 -6.53 -28.65 -12.67
N ASN A 360 -7.27 -29.29 -13.58
CA ASN A 360 -8.35 -28.60 -14.28
C ASN A 360 -9.59 -28.42 -13.38
N ASN A 361 -10.56 -27.62 -13.82
CA ASN A 361 -11.82 -27.37 -13.10
C ASN A 361 -11.64 -26.92 -11.64
N PHE A 362 -10.61 -26.12 -11.37
CA PHE A 362 -10.35 -25.54 -10.04
C PHE A 362 -11.41 -24.52 -9.67
N LYS A 363 -12.07 -24.71 -8.53
CA LYS A 363 -13.00 -23.74 -7.95
C LYS A 363 -12.94 -23.80 -6.44
N ILE A 364 -13.33 -22.70 -5.80
CA ILE A 364 -13.63 -22.71 -4.37
C ILE A 364 -15.03 -22.16 -4.11
N GLY A 365 -15.71 -22.73 -3.12
CA GLY A 365 -17.01 -22.28 -2.66
C GLY A 365 -16.98 -20.89 -2.02
N ASN A 366 -18.12 -20.43 -1.52
CA ASN A 366 -18.22 -19.18 -0.76
C ASN A 366 -17.97 -19.43 0.73
N GLU A 367 -17.99 -18.36 1.53
CA GLU A 367 -17.82 -18.43 2.99
C GLU A 367 -18.81 -19.38 3.68
N ALA A 368 -20.08 -19.45 3.24
CA ALA A 368 -21.09 -20.34 3.83
C ALA A 368 -20.75 -21.84 3.64
N THR A 369 -19.90 -22.16 2.67
CA THR A 369 -19.36 -23.51 2.44
C THR A 369 -17.92 -23.65 2.93
N ALA A 370 -17.43 -22.71 3.74
CA ALA A 370 -16.04 -22.60 4.16
C ALA A 370 -15.05 -22.62 2.99
N TYR A 371 -15.38 -21.97 1.87
CA TYR A 371 -14.54 -21.95 0.67
C TYR A 371 -14.12 -23.33 0.17
N LYS A 372 -15.06 -24.28 0.17
CA LYS A 372 -14.86 -25.68 -0.21
C LYS A 372 -14.07 -25.85 -1.50
N LEU A 373 -13.00 -26.65 -1.48
CA LEU A 373 -12.14 -26.92 -2.63
C LEU A 373 -12.83 -27.81 -3.66
N GLN A 374 -12.68 -27.48 -4.93
CA GLN A 374 -13.00 -28.33 -6.07
C GLN A 374 -11.82 -28.36 -7.04
N VAL A 375 -11.33 -29.55 -7.36
CA VAL A 375 -10.34 -29.81 -8.42
C VAL A 375 -10.75 -31.00 -9.27
N GLY A 376 -10.34 -31.01 -10.53
CA GLY A 376 -10.56 -32.08 -11.48
C GLY A 376 -9.35 -32.99 -11.66
N ARG A 377 -9.06 -33.35 -12.93
CA ARG A 377 -7.96 -34.24 -13.31
C ARG A 377 -6.62 -33.59 -13.02
N TYR A 378 -5.72 -34.40 -12.45
CA TYR A 378 -4.33 -34.05 -12.17
C TYR A 378 -3.45 -34.25 -13.41
N SER A 379 -2.44 -33.40 -13.55
CA SER A 379 -1.28 -33.58 -14.41
C SER A 379 -0.03 -32.96 -13.76
N GLY A 380 1.16 -33.31 -14.23
CA GLY A 380 2.43 -32.75 -13.73
C GLY A 380 3.42 -33.83 -13.30
N ASN A 381 4.52 -33.38 -12.68
CA ASN A 381 5.63 -34.22 -12.24
C ASN A 381 5.90 -34.12 -10.74
N ALA A 382 5.05 -33.43 -9.98
CA ALA A 382 5.05 -33.40 -8.51
C ALA A 382 4.54 -34.72 -7.89
N GLY A 383 4.91 -35.85 -8.48
CA GLY A 383 5.09 -37.07 -7.73
C GLY A 383 5.49 -38.30 -8.54
N VAL A 384 5.71 -39.40 -7.80
CA VAL A 384 6.35 -40.60 -8.36
C VAL A 384 5.30 -41.55 -8.96
N LEU A 385 5.42 -41.79 -10.27
CA LEU A 385 4.51 -42.64 -11.06
C LEU A 385 4.36 -44.07 -10.52
N SER A 386 5.37 -44.58 -9.81
CA SER A 386 5.41 -45.98 -9.37
C SER A 386 4.69 -46.26 -8.04
N VAL A 387 4.32 -45.24 -7.26
CA VAL A 387 3.69 -45.48 -5.95
C VAL A 387 2.35 -44.76 -5.81
N HIS A 388 2.17 -43.52 -6.26
CA HIS A 388 0.99 -42.73 -5.84
C HIS A 388 0.42 -41.73 -6.87
N GLN A 389 0.52 -42.00 -8.18
CA GLN A 389 -0.07 -41.20 -9.28
C GLN A 389 0.18 -39.67 -9.25
N GLY A 390 1.15 -39.18 -8.47
CA GLY A 390 1.55 -37.77 -8.41
C GLY A 390 0.58 -36.81 -7.69
N ASN A 391 -0.53 -37.29 -7.13
CA ASN A 391 -1.64 -36.44 -6.74
C ASN A 391 -1.78 -36.24 -5.23
N ALA A 392 -1.17 -35.18 -4.69
CA ALA A 392 -1.23 -34.91 -3.24
C ALA A 392 -2.60 -34.38 -2.77
N ILE A 393 -3.31 -33.57 -3.57
CA ILE A 393 -4.63 -33.02 -3.17
C ILE A 393 -5.71 -34.10 -3.14
N LEU A 394 -5.76 -35.01 -4.12
CA LEU A 394 -6.73 -36.12 -4.08
C LEU A 394 -6.33 -37.22 -3.10
N GLY A 395 -5.17 -37.07 -2.46
CA GLY A 395 -4.68 -38.00 -1.48
C GLY A 395 -4.11 -39.26 -2.09
N THR A 396 -3.35 -39.94 -1.25
CA THR A 396 -2.66 -41.18 -1.59
C THR A 396 -3.28 -42.37 -0.84
N TYR A 397 -3.70 -42.15 0.40
CA TYR A 397 -4.33 -43.14 1.25
C TYR A 397 -5.82 -42.82 1.47
N PRO A 398 -6.63 -43.81 1.90
CA PRO A 398 -8.02 -43.56 2.24
C PRO A 398 -8.19 -42.46 3.30
N GLY A 399 -8.94 -41.40 2.96
CA GLY A 399 -9.20 -40.25 3.83
C GLY A 399 -8.33 -39.01 3.57
N ASP A 400 -7.31 -39.14 2.72
CA ASP A 400 -6.38 -38.05 2.37
C ASP A 400 -6.92 -37.08 1.31
N ASN A 401 -8.07 -37.39 0.73
CA ASN A 401 -8.64 -36.59 -0.34
C ASN A 401 -9.15 -35.25 0.19
N GLN A 402 -8.41 -34.18 -0.09
CA GLN A 402 -8.70 -32.80 0.30
C GLN A 402 -9.76 -32.14 -0.61
N ASN A 403 -10.07 -32.74 -1.75
CA ASN A 403 -11.09 -32.24 -2.67
C ASN A 403 -12.49 -32.39 -2.05
N GLY A 404 -13.25 -31.30 -1.99
CA GLY A 404 -14.57 -31.25 -1.36
C GLY A 404 -14.58 -30.84 0.12
N PHE A 405 -13.41 -30.58 0.72
CA PHE A 405 -13.31 -30.10 2.10
C PHE A 405 -13.26 -28.57 2.18
N GLY A 406 -13.72 -28.04 3.31
CA GLY A 406 -13.65 -26.61 3.63
C GLY A 406 -12.21 -26.20 3.94
N PHE A 407 -11.92 -24.91 3.81
CA PHE A 407 -10.68 -24.34 4.29
C PHE A 407 -10.73 -24.25 5.82
N SER A 408 -9.69 -24.70 6.51
CA SER A 408 -9.58 -24.58 7.97
C SER A 408 -8.46 -23.60 8.33
N THR A 409 -8.63 -22.89 9.44
CA THR A 409 -7.61 -22.04 10.08
C THR A 409 -7.52 -22.38 11.56
N ILE A 410 -6.52 -21.84 12.26
CA ILE A 410 -6.27 -22.09 13.69
C ILE A 410 -7.51 -21.80 14.58
N ASP A 411 -8.43 -20.97 14.09
CA ASP A 411 -9.64 -20.55 14.78
C ASP A 411 -10.95 -20.98 14.08
N HIS A 412 -10.88 -21.74 12.99
CA HIS A 412 -12.03 -22.28 12.25
C HIS A 412 -11.70 -23.69 11.77
N ASP A 413 -12.19 -24.69 12.49
CA ASP A 413 -12.00 -26.08 12.11
C ASP A 413 -13.09 -26.56 11.14
N ASN A 414 -12.69 -26.75 9.88
CA ASN A 414 -13.53 -27.30 8.81
C ASN A 414 -12.91 -28.57 8.21
N ASP A 415 -12.05 -29.24 8.97
CA ASP A 415 -11.42 -30.47 8.51
C ASP A 415 -12.40 -31.66 8.55
N GLY A 416 -11.95 -32.82 8.07
CA GLY A 416 -12.75 -34.03 8.00
C GLY A 416 -12.64 -34.94 9.22
N CYS A 417 -11.97 -34.51 10.30
CA CYS A 417 -11.64 -35.41 11.40
C CYS A 417 -11.52 -34.70 12.76
N SER A 418 -12.14 -35.24 13.80
CA SER A 418 -11.88 -34.80 15.17
C SER A 418 -12.02 -35.98 16.14
N PRO A 419 -10.90 -36.52 16.70
CA PRO A 419 -9.51 -36.17 16.41
C PRO A 419 -9.02 -36.74 15.07
N CYS A 420 -8.13 -36.01 14.41
CA CYS A 420 -7.36 -36.49 13.26
C CYS A 420 -6.24 -37.41 13.73
N ILE A 421 -6.23 -38.64 13.21
CA ILE A 421 -5.18 -39.63 13.46
C ILE A 421 -4.41 -39.84 12.15
N PHE A 422 -3.11 -39.53 12.16
CA PHE A 422 -2.23 -39.74 11.01
C PHE A 422 -0.86 -40.23 11.50
N GLY A 423 -0.57 -41.52 11.28
CA GLY A 423 0.56 -42.19 11.92
C GLY A 423 0.39 -42.19 13.45
N ASP A 424 1.43 -41.73 14.17
CA ASP A 424 1.42 -41.60 15.64
C ASP A 424 0.89 -40.22 16.13
N ILE A 425 0.41 -39.36 15.23
CA ILE A 425 -0.06 -38.01 15.57
C ILE A 425 -1.56 -38.04 15.81
N ILE A 426 -1.98 -37.59 17.00
CA ILE A 426 -3.36 -37.30 17.35
C ILE A 426 -3.49 -35.78 17.40
N SER A 427 -4.15 -35.19 16.41
CA SER A 427 -4.44 -33.75 16.38
C SER A 427 -5.94 -33.52 16.53
N ALA A 428 -6.32 -32.54 17.35
CA ALA A 428 -7.70 -32.08 17.42
C ALA A 428 -8.05 -31.11 16.26
N GLU A 429 -7.04 -30.47 15.66
CA GLU A 429 -7.19 -29.40 14.66
C GLU A 429 -5.93 -29.34 13.76
N CYS A 430 -6.05 -29.73 12.48
CA CYS A 430 -4.88 -29.77 11.60
C CYS A 430 -4.20 -28.42 11.39
N ALA A 431 -4.97 -27.33 11.28
CA ALA A 431 -4.43 -26.00 11.03
C ALA A 431 -3.48 -25.51 12.16
N SER A 432 -3.78 -25.91 13.41
CA SER A 432 -2.99 -25.61 14.59
C SER A 432 -1.68 -26.41 14.61
N THR A 433 -1.73 -27.69 14.21
CA THR A 433 -0.53 -28.55 14.14
C THR A 433 0.42 -28.14 13.00
N GLU A 434 -0.13 -27.80 11.84
CA GLU A 434 0.64 -27.49 10.63
C GLU A 434 1.19 -26.05 10.62
N GLY A 435 0.64 -25.17 11.46
CA GLY A 435 1.03 -23.76 11.53
C GLY A 435 0.52 -22.94 10.35
N GLY A 436 -0.62 -23.32 9.75
CA GLY A 436 -1.18 -22.65 8.58
C GLY A 436 -2.55 -23.18 8.16
N GLY A 437 -3.30 -22.33 7.45
CA GLY A 437 -4.64 -22.69 6.96
C GLY A 437 -4.59 -23.46 5.63
N TRP A 438 -5.45 -24.46 5.46
CA TRP A 438 -5.50 -25.30 4.27
C TRP A 438 -6.86 -26.00 4.13
N TRP A 439 -7.11 -26.64 2.99
CA TRP A 439 -8.24 -27.56 2.81
C TRP A 439 -7.90 -28.93 3.38
N TYR A 440 -7.92 -29.06 4.70
CA TYR A 440 -7.59 -30.32 5.36
C TYR A 440 -8.78 -31.30 5.26
N SER A 441 -8.53 -32.52 4.79
CA SER A 441 -9.45 -33.66 4.99
C SER A 441 -9.03 -34.47 6.21
N ARG A 442 -7.72 -34.74 6.28
CA ARG A 442 -6.93 -35.19 7.41
C ARG A 442 -5.56 -34.52 7.28
N CYS A 443 -4.85 -34.32 8.39
CA CYS A 443 -3.56 -33.64 8.37
C CYS A 443 -2.56 -34.47 7.53
N GLY A 444 -1.76 -33.84 6.64
CA GLY A 444 -0.52 -34.46 6.14
C GLY A 444 -0.38 -34.88 4.66
N SER A 445 -1.38 -34.73 3.77
CA SER A 445 -1.17 -35.06 2.34
C SER A 445 -0.57 -33.91 1.52
N ALA A 446 -1.07 -32.70 1.75
CA ALA A 446 -0.49 -31.47 1.25
C ALA A 446 -0.84 -30.33 2.20
N SER A 447 0.12 -29.45 2.48
CA SER A 447 -0.12 -28.14 3.05
C SER A 447 1.01 -27.22 2.63
N LEU A 448 0.69 -26.24 1.78
CA LEU A 448 1.66 -25.26 1.31
C LEU A 448 1.61 -23.95 2.09
N ASN A 449 0.83 -23.95 3.17
CA ASN A 449 0.67 -22.81 4.06
C ASN A 449 1.23 -23.08 5.46
N GLY A 450 1.73 -24.28 5.74
CA GLY A 450 2.34 -24.63 7.02
C GLY A 450 3.62 -23.84 7.33
N GLU A 451 4.29 -24.16 8.43
CA GLU A 451 5.50 -23.46 8.87
C GLU A 451 6.63 -23.51 7.81
N TRP A 452 7.39 -22.42 7.64
CA TRP A 452 8.53 -22.41 6.70
C TRP A 452 9.80 -22.89 7.40
N HIS A 453 10.58 -23.76 6.74
CA HIS A 453 11.83 -24.29 7.29
C HIS A 453 13.04 -23.94 6.43
N PRO A 454 14.21 -23.66 7.03
CA PRO A 454 15.43 -23.29 6.31
C PRO A 454 16.13 -24.47 5.62
N THR A 455 15.74 -25.70 5.95
CA THR A 455 16.28 -26.96 5.40
C THR A 455 15.15 -27.89 4.98
N GLY A 456 15.39 -28.75 4.00
CA GLY A 456 14.38 -29.70 3.51
C GLY A 456 14.26 -30.97 4.37
N ASN A 457 15.34 -31.38 5.05
CA ASN A 457 15.34 -32.55 5.94
C ASN A 457 14.78 -32.17 7.32
N HIS A 458 13.79 -32.94 7.78
CA HIS A 458 13.15 -32.92 9.10
C HIS A 458 12.03 -31.92 9.32
N ILE A 459 10.81 -32.46 9.35
CA ILE A 459 9.73 -32.01 10.23
C ILE A 459 8.77 -33.20 10.36
N GLY A 460 7.99 -33.32 11.44
CA GLY A 460 6.99 -34.42 11.51
C GLY A 460 6.05 -34.42 10.30
N TRP A 461 5.23 -35.46 10.15
CA TRP A 461 4.23 -35.57 9.06
C TRP A 461 3.25 -34.39 8.96
N SER A 462 3.30 -33.47 9.93
CA SER A 462 2.36 -32.37 10.12
C SER A 462 3.04 -31.00 10.26
N SER A 463 4.13 -30.74 9.54
CA SER A 463 4.73 -29.41 9.48
C SER A 463 5.46 -29.20 8.16
N GLY A 464 5.62 -27.94 7.75
CA GLY A 464 6.35 -27.57 6.54
C GLY A 464 5.50 -27.14 5.36
N LEU A 465 6.21 -26.80 4.28
CA LEU A 465 5.65 -26.64 2.94
C LEU A 465 5.65 -28.01 2.24
N HIS A 466 4.74 -28.90 2.62
CA HIS A 466 4.83 -30.31 2.23
C HIS A 466 3.89 -30.66 1.06
N TRP A 467 4.38 -31.55 0.21
CA TRP A 467 3.64 -32.16 -0.90
C TRP A 467 4.05 -33.63 -0.98
N LEU A 468 3.25 -34.51 -0.36
CA LEU A 468 3.69 -35.85 0.02
C LEU A 468 4.19 -36.69 -1.17
N THR A 469 3.60 -36.51 -2.34
CA THR A 469 3.91 -37.32 -3.52
C THR A 469 5.24 -36.96 -4.21
N TRP A 470 5.84 -35.79 -3.95
CA TRP A 470 6.97 -35.27 -4.73
C TRP A 470 8.35 -35.84 -4.30
N LYS A 471 8.64 -35.90 -3.00
CA LYS A 471 9.91 -36.46 -2.47
C LYS A 471 9.66 -37.54 -1.40
N PRO A 472 9.00 -38.66 -1.74
CA PRO A 472 8.83 -39.77 -0.80
C PRO A 472 10.18 -40.44 -0.47
N PRO A 473 10.31 -41.19 0.64
CA PRO A 473 9.30 -41.49 1.66
C PRO A 473 9.41 -40.61 2.93
N ALA A 474 10.39 -39.71 3.02
CA ALA A 474 10.60 -38.87 4.18
C ALA A 474 9.83 -37.54 4.06
N PRO A 475 9.30 -36.98 5.16
CA PRO A 475 8.73 -35.64 5.16
C PRO A 475 9.76 -34.62 4.65
N TYR A 476 9.41 -33.93 3.56
CA TYR A 476 10.25 -32.92 2.94
C TYR A 476 9.49 -31.60 2.87
N SER A 477 10.07 -30.55 3.44
CA SER A 477 9.56 -29.20 3.27
C SER A 477 10.21 -28.56 2.06
N ALA A 478 9.39 -28.10 1.12
CA ALA A 478 9.86 -27.29 0.00
C ALA A 478 10.52 -26.00 0.51
N LYS A 479 11.56 -25.55 -0.20
CA LYS A 479 12.22 -24.27 0.02
C LYS A 479 11.30 -23.11 -0.31
N ALA A 480 10.55 -23.26 -1.41
CA ALA A 480 9.60 -22.29 -1.90
C ALA A 480 8.45 -22.99 -2.62
N THR A 481 7.28 -22.38 -2.59
CA THR A 481 6.08 -22.86 -3.28
C THR A 481 5.30 -21.70 -3.88
N ARG A 482 4.52 -22.00 -4.91
CA ARG A 482 3.66 -21.02 -5.56
C ARG A 482 2.39 -21.69 -6.05
N MET A 483 1.24 -21.10 -5.75
CA MET A 483 -0.05 -21.51 -6.30
C MET A 483 -0.62 -20.41 -7.18
N MET A 484 -1.08 -20.80 -8.36
CA MET A 484 -1.58 -19.88 -9.37
C MET A 484 -2.76 -20.47 -10.16
N ILE A 485 -3.61 -19.60 -10.70
CA ILE A 485 -4.79 -20.00 -11.47
C ILE A 485 -4.86 -19.28 -12.81
N LYS A 486 -5.39 -19.97 -13.82
CA LYS A 486 -5.62 -19.42 -15.16
C LYS A 486 -6.96 -19.92 -15.70
N PRO A 487 -7.78 -19.08 -16.35
CA PRO A 487 -8.94 -19.57 -17.08
C PRO A 487 -8.47 -20.36 -18.31
N ASN A 488 -9.17 -21.45 -18.62
CA ASN A 488 -8.91 -22.27 -19.82
C ASN A 488 -9.33 -21.56 -21.11
#